data_AF-A0AAX6G8Q3-F1
#
_entry.id   AF-A0AAX6G8Q3-F1
#
_cell.length_a   1.000
_cell.length_b   1.000
_cell.length_c   1.000
_cell.angle_alpha   90.00
_cell.angle_beta   90.00
_cell.angle_gamma   90.00
#
_symmetry.space_group_name_H-M   'P 1'
#
loop_
_entity.id
_entity.type
_entity.pdbx_description
1 polymer ?
#
loop_
_entity_poly.entity_id
_entity_poly.type
_entity_poly.pdbx_seq_one_letter_code
_entity_poly.pdbx_strand_id
1 'polypeptide(L)'
;MYRTVAGEAMASDAGGDAAVRLDQVPRWTDSDQRAPSAEGEDPALSPYSYFSDPLTSGAEAGGGGARSRFPVDQEVNSKIYLWRGNPWNLEVDAVVNSSNESLDEAHSSPGLHAAAGPGLAEECATLGGCRTGMAKVTNAYDLPARRIIHTVGPKYAVKYHTAAENALSHCYRSCLELLIENGLQSIAMGCIYTEAKNYPREPAAHVAIRTVRRFLEKQKDKISAVVFCTTTSSDTEIYKRHIASSLLPPG
;
A
#
# COMPACT_ATOMS: atom_id res chain seq x y z
N MET A 1 -5.48 42.46 -47.24
CA MET A 1 -6.11 41.12 -47.17
C MET A 1 -5.08 40.18 -46.56
N TYR A 2 -4.98 40.14 -45.23
CA TYR A 2 -3.94 39.39 -44.53
C TYR A 2 -4.35 37.91 -44.43
N ARG A 3 -3.47 37.02 -44.94
CA ARG A 3 -3.58 35.57 -44.79
C ARG A 3 -3.26 35.18 -43.34
N THR A 4 -4.22 34.60 -42.65
CA THR A 4 -4.03 33.95 -41.35
C THR A 4 -3.40 32.58 -41.57
N VAL A 5 -2.22 32.35 -41.02
CA VAL A 5 -1.60 31.03 -40.91
C VAL A 5 -2.21 30.39 -39.66
N ALA A 6 -3.03 29.35 -39.85
CA ALA A 6 -3.53 28.55 -38.75
C ALA A 6 -2.39 27.67 -38.24
N GLY A 7 -2.08 27.81 -36.95
CA GLY A 7 -1.02 27.06 -36.27
C GLY A 7 -1.31 25.57 -36.27
N GLU A 8 -0.26 24.80 -36.54
CA GLU A 8 -0.18 23.38 -36.27
C GLU A 8 -0.49 23.14 -34.79
N ALA A 9 -1.57 22.40 -34.54
CA ALA A 9 -1.85 21.86 -33.23
C ALA A 9 -0.73 20.89 -32.88
N MET A 10 0.05 21.24 -31.85
CA MET A 10 1.00 20.33 -31.22
C MET A 10 0.27 19.08 -30.79
N ALA A 11 0.68 17.94 -31.36
CA ALA A 11 0.34 16.62 -30.85
C ALA A 11 0.73 16.57 -29.37
N SER A 12 -0.26 16.41 -28.50
CA SER A 12 -0.04 16.09 -27.10
C SER A 12 0.62 14.73 -27.02
N ASP A 13 1.85 14.72 -26.55
CA ASP A 13 2.66 13.54 -26.23
C ASP A 13 1.87 12.63 -25.27
N ALA A 14 1.34 11.54 -25.81
CA ALA A 14 0.76 10.44 -25.03
C ALA A 14 1.94 9.64 -24.44
N GLY A 15 2.56 10.19 -23.40
CA GLY A 15 3.53 9.47 -22.58
C GLY A 15 2.83 8.37 -21.81
N GLY A 16 2.64 7.21 -22.44
CA GLY A 16 2.33 5.97 -21.74
C GLY A 16 3.51 5.66 -20.82
N ASP A 17 3.30 5.79 -19.51
CA ASP A 17 4.33 5.48 -18.52
C ASP A 17 4.73 4.01 -18.70
N ALA A 18 6.00 3.76 -19.04
CA ALA A 18 6.46 2.43 -19.41
C ALA A 18 6.28 1.46 -18.24
N ALA A 19 5.81 0.24 -18.54
CA ALA A 19 5.67 -0.81 -17.53
C ALA A 19 7.00 -1.06 -16.81
N VAL A 20 6.96 -1.07 -15.47
CA VAL A 20 8.11 -1.28 -14.60
C VAL A 20 8.13 -2.73 -14.15
N ARG A 21 9.23 -3.43 -14.44
CA ARG A 21 9.40 -4.83 -14.07
C ARG A 21 9.82 -4.94 -12.61
N LEU A 22 9.43 -6.03 -11.94
CA LEU A 22 9.75 -6.23 -10.53
C LEU A 22 11.27 -6.28 -10.25
N ASP A 23 12.09 -6.69 -11.22
CA ASP A 23 13.55 -6.68 -11.13
C ASP A 23 14.18 -5.28 -11.17
N GLN A 24 13.44 -4.27 -11.64
CA GLN A 24 13.82 -2.86 -11.62
C GLN A 24 13.44 -2.17 -10.30
N VAL A 25 12.65 -2.84 -9.45
CA VAL A 25 12.23 -2.31 -8.16
C VAL A 25 13.21 -2.78 -7.07
N PRO A 26 13.84 -1.86 -6.32
CA PRO A 26 14.76 -2.24 -5.26
C PRO A 26 14.03 -3.04 -4.18
N ARG A 27 14.65 -4.14 -3.75
CA ARG A 27 14.19 -4.88 -2.56
C ARG A 27 14.47 -4.04 -1.33
N TRP A 28 13.67 -4.21 -0.29
CA TRP A 28 13.97 -3.59 0.98
C TRP A 28 15.33 -4.02 1.55
N THR A 29 15.77 -5.24 1.23
CA THR A 29 17.06 -5.77 1.67
C THR A 29 18.26 -5.14 0.97
N ASP A 30 18.06 -4.41 -0.12
CA ASP A 30 19.15 -3.81 -0.88
C ASP A 30 19.73 -2.61 -0.11
N SER A 31 21.05 -2.59 0.01
CA SER A 31 21.81 -1.79 0.97
C SER A 31 21.56 -0.27 0.94
N ASP A 32 21.03 0.26 -0.17
CA ASP A 32 20.90 1.70 -0.42
C ASP A 32 19.66 2.35 0.20
N GLN A 33 18.77 1.58 0.84
CA GLN A 33 17.58 2.14 1.52
C GLN A 33 17.78 2.33 3.05
N ARG A 34 18.94 1.95 3.60
CA ARG A 34 19.27 2.07 5.03
C ARG A 34 19.89 3.42 5.39
N ALA A 35 19.15 4.52 5.26
CA ALA A 35 19.42 5.72 6.07
C ALA A 35 18.26 6.72 6.01
N PRO A 36 17.90 7.29 7.16
CA PRO A 36 18.08 8.71 7.34
C PRO A 36 19.23 8.96 8.31
N SER A 37 20.08 9.93 7.97
CA SER A 37 21.06 10.52 8.88
C SER A 37 20.38 10.91 10.18
N ALA A 38 20.78 10.26 11.27
CA ALA A 38 20.40 10.67 12.62
C ALA A 38 21.14 11.97 12.95
N GLU A 39 20.52 13.11 12.66
CA GLU A 39 20.86 14.37 13.30
C GLU A 39 19.66 14.84 14.12
N GLY A 40 19.79 14.61 15.44
CA GLY A 40 19.18 15.34 16.55
C GLY A 40 17.73 15.79 16.45
N GLU A 41 16.81 14.97 16.97
CA GLU A 41 15.58 15.50 17.58
C GLU A 41 15.35 14.85 18.96
N ASP A 42 15.21 15.73 19.95
CA ASP A 42 15.07 15.48 21.39
C ASP A 42 13.76 14.71 21.71
N PRO A 43 13.78 13.58 22.46
CA PRO A 43 12.60 12.72 22.64
C PRO A 43 11.47 13.29 23.52
N ALA A 44 11.58 14.51 24.05
CA ALA A 44 10.72 14.96 25.14
C ALA A 44 9.37 15.61 24.75
N LEU A 45 9.04 15.76 23.46
CA LEU A 45 7.82 16.50 23.06
C LEU A 45 7.04 15.82 21.91
N SER A 46 6.67 14.55 22.07
CA SER A 46 5.58 13.97 21.26
C SER A 46 4.25 14.04 22.03
N PRO A 47 3.23 14.78 21.55
CA PRO A 47 1.91 14.85 22.20
C PRO A 47 1.09 13.55 22.09
N TYR A 48 1.68 12.46 21.58
CA TYR A 48 1.02 11.17 21.39
C TYR A 48 1.40 10.08 22.40
N SER A 49 2.04 10.44 23.51
CA SER A 49 2.34 9.53 24.64
C SER A 49 1.09 8.96 25.35
N TYR A 50 -0.11 9.34 24.92
CA TYR A 50 -1.37 8.91 25.55
C TYR A 50 -1.93 7.57 25.02
N PHE A 51 -1.34 6.97 23.99
CA PHE A 51 -1.76 5.63 23.54
C PHE A 51 -1.07 4.55 24.39
N SER A 52 -1.53 4.39 25.63
CA SER A 52 -1.34 3.14 26.36
C SER A 52 -2.33 2.10 25.83
N ASP A 53 -1.77 0.96 25.42
CA ASP A 53 -2.47 -0.21 24.88
C ASP A 53 -3.36 -0.84 25.98
N PRO A 54 -4.68 -1.03 25.78
CA PRO A 54 -5.54 -1.71 26.76
C PRO A 54 -5.19 -3.18 27.02
N LEU A 55 -4.18 -3.75 26.34
CA LEU A 55 -3.66 -5.09 26.59
C LEU A 55 -2.39 -5.10 27.47
N THR A 56 -1.93 -3.97 28.00
CA THR A 56 -0.74 -3.89 28.89
C THR A 56 -1.05 -3.90 30.39
N SER A 57 -2.22 -4.39 30.85
CA SER A 57 -2.42 -4.65 32.29
C SER A 57 -1.67 -5.92 32.71
N GLY A 58 -0.34 -5.84 32.81
CA GLY A 58 0.47 -6.93 33.36
C GLY A 58 1.91 -7.01 32.86
N ALA A 59 2.66 -5.91 32.82
CA ALA A 59 4.12 -5.93 33.00
C ALA A 59 4.63 -4.49 33.14
N GLU A 60 5.55 -4.31 34.08
CA GLU A 60 5.97 -3.05 34.66
C GLU A 60 6.64 -2.06 33.69
N ALA A 61 6.55 -0.78 34.09
CA ALA A 61 7.19 0.36 33.45
C ALA A 61 8.73 0.24 33.46
N GLY A 62 9.33 0.41 32.29
CA GLY A 62 10.78 0.58 32.13
C GLY A 62 11.09 1.09 30.73
N GLY A 63 11.73 2.27 30.65
CA GLY A 63 12.10 2.91 29.40
C GLY A 63 13.02 2.05 28.54
N GLY A 64 12.78 2.02 27.23
CA GLY A 64 13.63 1.32 26.27
C GLY A 64 13.20 1.65 24.85
N GLY A 65 14.16 2.07 24.02
CA GLY A 65 13.95 2.28 22.59
C GLY A 65 13.22 1.08 21.97
N ALA A 66 12.24 1.36 21.12
CA ALA A 66 11.31 0.37 20.59
C ALA A 66 12.07 -0.76 19.85
N ARG A 67 12.39 -1.83 20.57
CA ARG A 67 12.85 -3.09 20.00
C ARG A 67 11.68 -3.67 19.20
N SER A 68 11.94 -4.05 17.96
CA SER A 68 10.92 -4.69 17.12
C SER A 68 10.34 -5.90 17.84
N ARG A 69 9.01 -6.06 17.79
CA ARG A 69 8.32 -7.23 18.34
C ARG A 69 8.44 -8.47 17.44
N PHE A 70 9.03 -8.33 16.25
CA PHE A 70 9.21 -9.41 15.29
C PHE A 70 10.69 -9.85 15.24
N PRO A 71 10.98 -11.17 15.26
CA PRO A 71 12.33 -11.65 14.98
C PRO A 71 12.72 -11.35 13.53
N VAL A 72 14.02 -11.20 13.26
CA VAL A 72 14.50 -11.03 11.88
C VAL A 72 14.25 -12.33 11.10
N ASP A 73 13.56 -12.23 9.97
CA ASP A 73 13.34 -13.33 9.02
C ASP A 73 13.79 -12.85 7.63
N GLN A 74 14.93 -13.38 7.17
CA GLN A 74 15.54 -12.97 5.89
C GLN A 74 14.66 -13.33 4.70
N GLU A 75 13.94 -14.45 4.77
CA GLU A 75 13.09 -14.90 3.67
C GLU A 75 11.89 -13.96 3.52
N VAL A 76 11.24 -13.61 4.62
CA VAL A 76 10.14 -12.62 4.61
C VAL A 76 10.64 -11.26 4.16
N ASN A 77 11.81 -10.83 4.63
CA ASN A 77 12.37 -9.53 4.27
C ASN A 77 12.72 -9.44 2.77
N SER A 78 13.17 -10.54 2.15
CA SER A 78 13.48 -10.59 0.71
C SER A 78 12.25 -10.45 -0.20
N LYS A 79 11.04 -10.62 0.36
CA LYS A 79 9.76 -10.56 -0.36
C LYS A 79 9.12 -9.18 -0.31
N ILE A 80 9.67 -8.25 0.47
CA ILE A 80 9.11 -6.91 0.66
C ILE A 80 9.88 -5.89 -0.16
N TYR A 81 9.14 -5.09 -0.93
CA TYR A 81 9.64 -4.03 -1.77
C TYR A 81 8.97 -2.72 -1.39
N LEU A 82 9.70 -1.61 -1.53
CA LEU A 82 9.16 -0.27 -1.38
C LEU A 82 9.46 0.50 -2.66
N TRP A 83 8.41 0.99 -3.31
CA TRP A 83 8.51 1.71 -4.57
C TRP A 83 7.66 2.96 -4.55
N ARG A 84 8.16 4.03 -5.18
CA ARG A 84 7.40 5.27 -5.33
C ARG A 84 6.82 5.35 -6.74
N GLY A 85 5.51 5.19 -6.85
CA GLY A 85 4.79 5.19 -8.12
C GLY A 85 3.41 4.57 -7.98
N ASN A 86 2.68 4.52 -9.10
CA ASN A 86 1.33 3.97 -9.15
C ASN A 86 1.39 2.44 -9.27
N PRO A 87 0.71 1.67 -8.40
CA PRO A 87 0.77 0.20 -8.42
C PRO A 87 0.53 -0.43 -9.80
N TRP A 88 -0.37 0.16 -10.60
CA TRP A 88 -0.76 -0.35 -11.92
C TRP A 88 0.29 -0.18 -13.02
N ASN A 89 1.40 0.53 -12.77
CA ASN A 89 2.53 0.57 -13.70
C ASN A 89 3.47 -0.63 -13.52
N LEU A 90 3.29 -1.47 -12.49
CA LEU A 90 4.16 -2.61 -12.21
C LEU A 90 3.70 -3.88 -12.92
N GLU A 91 4.66 -4.60 -13.54
CA GLU A 91 4.47 -5.95 -14.06
C GLU A 91 4.50 -6.96 -12.89
N VAL A 92 3.35 -7.15 -12.26
CA VAL A 92 3.10 -8.09 -11.15
C VAL A 92 1.81 -8.88 -11.39
N ASP A 93 1.58 -9.95 -10.63
CA ASP A 93 0.36 -10.74 -10.81
C ASP A 93 -0.91 -9.97 -10.45
N ALA A 94 -0.89 -9.19 -9.37
CA ALA A 94 -2.03 -8.39 -8.95
C ALA A 94 -1.64 -6.98 -8.49
N VAL A 95 -2.51 -6.02 -8.79
CA VAL A 95 -2.41 -4.65 -8.25
C VAL A 95 -3.64 -4.36 -7.40
N VAL A 96 -3.46 -3.62 -6.30
CA VAL A 96 -4.57 -3.28 -5.40
C VAL A 96 -5.12 -1.90 -5.73
N ASN A 97 -6.43 -1.84 -5.94
CA ASN A 97 -7.21 -0.60 -6.00
C ASN A 97 -7.89 -0.36 -4.66
N SER A 98 -7.67 0.80 -4.05
CA SER A 98 -8.50 1.30 -2.94
C SER A 98 -9.65 2.11 -3.51
N SER A 99 -10.89 1.72 -3.20
CA SER A 99 -12.10 2.38 -3.68
C SER A 99 -13.13 2.56 -2.55
N ASN A 100 -14.39 2.81 -2.93
CA ASN A 100 -15.56 2.87 -2.08
C ASN A 100 -16.43 1.60 -2.21
N GLU A 101 -17.55 1.55 -1.49
CA GLU A 101 -18.44 0.40 -1.49
C GLU A 101 -19.13 0.11 -2.83
N SER A 102 -19.21 1.10 -3.72
CA SER A 102 -19.80 0.97 -5.05
C SER A 102 -18.83 0.44 -6.09
N LEU A 103 -17.51 0.44 -5.80
CA LEU A 103 -16.44 0.12 -6.75
C LEU A 103 -16.49 0.98 -8.03
N ASP A 104 -16.90 2.23 -7.88
CA ASP A 104 -17.00 3.16 -9.00
C ASP A 104 -15.65 3.78 -9.37
N GLU A 105 -15.58 4.29 -10.60
CA GLU A 105 -14.38 4.96 -11.12
C GLU A 105 -14.05 6.24 -10.35
N ALA A 106 -15.07 7.02 -9.95
CA ALA A 106 -14.88 8.33 -9.32
C ALA A 106 -14.15 8.25 -7.97
N HIS A 107 -14.26 7.12 -7.27
CA HIS A 107 -13.59 6.88 -5.99
C HIS A 107 -12.44 5.87 -6.08
N SER A 108 -12.18 5.35 -7.28
CA SER A 108 -11.01 4.50 -7.52
C SER A 108 -9.73 5.34 -7.49
N SER A 109 -8.61 4.63 -7.38
CA SER A 109 -7.30 5.28 -7.38
C SER A 109 -7.12 6.13 -8.66
N PRO A 110 -6.78 7.42 -8.56
CA PRO A 110 -6.76 8.32 -9.72
C PRO A 110 -5.87 7.80 -10.84
N GLY A 111 -6.41 7.70 -12.06
CA GLY A 111 -5.68 7.21 -13.23
C GLY A 111 -5.76 5.69 -13.47
N LEU A 112 -6.25 4.90 -12.51
CA LEU A 112 -6.36 3.44 -12.69
C LEU A 112 -7.30 3.05 -13.83
N HIS A 113 -8.52 3.60 -13.87
CA HIS A 113 -9.48 3.28 -14.94
C HIS A 113 -9.02 3.76 -16.31
N ALA A 114 -8.36 4.92 -16.36
CA ALA A 114 -7.74 5.43 -17.59
C ALA A 114 -6.63 4.50 -18.09
N ALA A 115 -5.84 3.91 -17.18
CA ALA A 115 -4.76 2.99 -17.52
C ALA A 115 -5.26 1.57 -17.87
N ALA A 116 -6.30 1.08 -17.20
CA ALA A 116 -6.85 -0.25 -17.44
C ALA A 116 -7.80 -0.29 -18.66
N GLY A 117 -8.39 0.85 -19.04
CA GLY A 117 -9.37 0.93 -20.11
C GLY A 117 -10.81 0.66 -19.64
N PRO A 118 -11.79 0.86 -20.54
CA PRO A 118 -13.22 0.91 -20.19
C PRO A 118 -13.79 -0.41 -19.67
N GLY A 119 -13.20 -1.56 -20.05
CA GLY A 119 -13.65 -2.87 -19.60
C GLY A 119 -13.63 -3.02 -18.08
N LEU A 120 -12.73 -2.32 -17.38
CA LEU A 120 -12.67 -2.33 -15.92
C LEU A 120 -13.97 -1.80 -15.28
N ALA A 121 -14.53 -0.72 -15.82
CA ALA A 121 -15.76 -0.14 -15.29
C ALA A 121 -16.95 -1.09 -15.49
N GLU A 122 -17.01 -1.77 -16.63
CA GLU A 122 -18.05 -2.75 -16.94
C GLU A 122 -18.00 -3.94 -15.97
N GLU A 123 -16.83 -4.53 -15.73
CA GLU A 123 -16.69 -5.66 -14.80
C GLU A 123 -16.94 -5.24 -13.36
N CYS A 124 -16.46 -4.07 -12.91
CA CYS A 124 -16.76 -3.53 -11.59
C CYS A 124 -18.27 -3.41 -11.33
N ALA A 125 -19.05 -3.00 -12.34
CA ALA A 125 -20.51 -2.91 -12.23
C ALA A 125 -21.18 -4.27 -11.98
N THR A 126 -20.59 -5.36 -12.46
CA THR A 126 -21.11 -6.74 -12.23
C THR A 126 -20.81 -7.28 -10.83
N LEU A 127 -19.85 -6.69 -10.10
CA LEU A 127 -19.43 -7.19 -8.80
C LEU A 127 -20.48 -6.97 -7.70
N GLY A 128 -21.40 -6.02 -7.86
CA GLY A 128 -22.39 -5.69 -6.82
C GLY A 128 -21.78 -5.06 -5.57
N GLY A 129 -20.77 -4.19 -5.76
CA GLY A 129 -20.11 -3.44 -4.69
C GLY A 129 -19.16 -4.26 -3.80
N CYS A 130 -18.57 -3.64 -2.78
CA CYS A 130 -17.66 -4.29 -1.83
C CYS A 130 -17.81 -3.68 -0.44
N ARG A 131 -17.81 -4.50 0.62
CA ARG A 131 -17.92 -3.97 1.98
C ARG A 131 -16.57 -3.43 2.46
N THR A 132 -16.59 -2.41 3.31
CA THR A 132 -15.40 -1.95 4.03
C THR A 132 -14.65 -3.12 4.67
N GLY A 133 -13.33 -3.20 4.47
CA GLY A 133 -12.49 -4.29 4.96
C GLY A 133 -12.41 -5.52 4.05
N MET A 134 -13.30 -5.66 3.06
CA MET A 134 -13.30 -6.80 2.14
C MET A 134 -12.56 -6.47 0.84
N ALA A 135 -12.35 -7.48 0.01
CA ALA A 135 -11.80 -7.30 -1.33
C ALA A 135 -12.56 -8.13 -2.39
N LYS A 136 -12.44 -7.74 -3.66
CA LYS A 136 -12.95 -8.45 -4.85
C LYS A 136 -11.91 -8.40 -5.97
N VAL A 137 -11.99 -9.33 -6.92
CA VAL A 137 -11.02 -9.44 -8.02
C VAL A 137 -11.70 -9.20 -9.36
N THR A 138 -10.98 -8.56 -10.28
CA THR A 138 -11.35 -8.35 -11.70
C THR A 138 -10.17 -8.67 -12.60
N ASN A 139 -10.39 -8.70 -13.92
CA ASN A 139 -9.29 -8.66 -14.88
C ASN A 139 -8.56 -7.30 -14.85
N ALA A 140 -7.31 -7.29 -15.29
CA ALA A 140 -6.48 -6.09 -15.31
C ALA A 140 -6.49 -5.35 -16.67
N TYR A 141 -7.10 -5.93 -17.71
CA TYR A 141 -7.29 -5.29 -19.01
C TYR A 141 -5.98 -4.81 -19.64
N ASP A 142 -5.84 -3.51 -19.89
CA ASP A 142 -4.68 -2.92 -20.56
C ASP A 142 -3.47 -2.74 -19.63
N LEU A 143 -3.61 -3.07 -18.33
CA LEU A 143 -2.50 -2.99 -17.38
C LEU A 143 -1.46 -4.09 -17.61
N PRO A 144 -0.18 -3.84 -17.25
CA PRO A 144 0.85 -4.89 -17.23
C PRO A 144 0.59 -5.98 -16.18
N ALA A 145 -0.29 -5.74 -15.21
CA ALA A 145 -0.67 -6.72 -14.21
C ALA A 145 -1.67 -7.75 -14.77
N ARG A 146 -1.83 -8.90 -14.10
CA ARG A 146 -2.78 -9.94 -14.54
C ARG A 146 -4.18 -9.73 -13.96
N ARG A 147 -4.28 -9.24 -12.73
CA ARG A 147 -5.54 -9.01 -12.00
C ARG A 147 -5.52 -7.69 -11.25
N ILE A 148 -6.71 -7.12 -11.01
CA ILE A 148 -6.89 -6.02 -10.06
C ILE A 148 -7.66 -6.55 -8.86
N ILE A 149 -7.16 -6.28 -7.66
CA ILE A 149 -7.83 -6.58 -6.40
C ILE A 149 -8.37 -5.27 -5.82
N HIS A 150 -9.69 -5.15 -5.79
CA HIS A 150 -10.40 -3.98 -5.30
C HIS A 150 -10.72 -4.15 -3.83
N THR A 151 -10.35 -3.19 -2.98
CA THR A 151 -10.67 -3.19 -1.56
C THR A 151 -11.21 -1.84 -1.11
N VAL A 152 -11.93 -1.85 0.01
CA VAL A 152 -12.60 -0.66 0.56
C VAL A 152 -12.02 -0.35 1.92
N GLY A 153 -11.07 0.60 1.95
CA GLY A 153 -10.51 1.13 3.20
C GLY A 153 -11.56 1.87 4.05
N PRO A 154 -11.43 1.88 5.38
CA PRO A 154 -12.38 2.51 6.28
C PRO A 154 -12.31 4.04 6.27
N LYS A 155 -13.43 4.70 6.52
CA LYS A 155 -13.45 6.13 6.90
C LYS A 155 -13.01 6.24 8.36
N TYR A 156 -11.98 7.03 8.63
CA TYR A 156 -11.45 7.18 9.98
C TYR A 156 -12.22 8.24 10.77
N ALA A 157 -12.53 7.91 12.02
CA ALA A 157 -13.00 8.84 13.02
C ALA A 157 -12.38 8.43 14.37
N VAL A 158 -11.94 9.41 15.17
CA VAL A 158 -11.26 9.16 16.45
C VAL A 158 -12.08 8.24 17.36
N LYS A 159 -13.41 8.46 17.44
CA LYS A 159 -14.34 7.62 18.22
C LYS A 159 -14.44 6.16 17.75
N TYR A 160 -14.02 5.85 16.53
CA TYR A 160 -14.05 4.52 15.92
C TYR A 160 -12.66 4.01 15.52
N HIS A 161 -11.60 4.52 16.17
CA HIS A 161 -10.22 4.18 15.82
C HIS A 161 -9.95 2.66 15.77
N THR A 162 -10.44 1.89 16.76
CA THR A 162 -10.26 0.42 16.80
C THR A 162 -10.96 -0.27 15.63
N ALA A 163 -12.17 0.18 15.27
CA ALA A 163 -12.91 -0.37 14.14
C ALA A 163 -12.22 -0.05 12.81
N ALA A 164 -11.69 1.18 12.67
CA ALA A 164 -10.90 1.58 11.51
C ALA A 164 -9.60 0.76 11.39
N GLU A 165 -8.88 0.53 12.48
CA GLU A 165 -7.67 -0.30 12.49
C GLU A 165 -7.97 -1.75 12.07
N ASN A 166 -9.02 -2.35 12.62
CA ASN A 166 -9.43 -3.70 12.27
C ASN A 166 -9.86 -3.80 10.79
N ALA A 167 -10.64 -2.84 10.31
CA ALA A 167 -11.07 -2.79 8.92
C ALA A 167 -9.89 -2.60 7.96
N LEU A 168 -8.93 -1.72 8.28
CA LEU A 168 -7.74 -1.52 7.46
C LEU A 168 -6.87 -2.79 7.42
N SER A 169 -6.68 -3.45 8.56
CA SER A 169 -5.98 -4.75 8.61
C SER A 169 -6.71 -5.81 7.77
N HIS A 170 -8.04 -5.86 7.84
CA HIS A 170 -8.84 -6.75 6.99
C HIS A 170 -8.70 -6.45 5.50
N CYS A 171 -8.54 -5.19 5.07
CA CYS A 171 -8.31 -4.86 3.67
C CYS A 171 -7.05 -5.57 3.14
N TYR A 172 -5.91 -5.34 3.83
CA TYR A 172 -4.63 -5.95 3.44
C TYR A 172 -4.68 -7.48 3.48
N ARG A 173 -5.28 -8.05 4.52
CA ARG A 173 -5.44 -9.50 4.64
C ARG A 173 -6.29 -10.07 3.50
N SER A 174 -7.45 -9.48 3.23
CA SER A 174 -8.37 -9.95 2.17
C SER A 174 -7.70 -9.90 0.80
N CYS A 175 -6.90 -8.86 0.53
CA CYS A 175 -6.14 -8.79 -0.73
C CYS A 175 -5.13 -9.93 -0.86
N LEU A 176 -4.40 -10.25 0.20
CA LEU A 176 -3.41 -11.34 0.20
C LEU A 176 -4.07 -12.72 0.15
N GLU A 177 -5.25 -12.89 0.75
CA GLU A 177 -6.06 -14.11 0.63
C GLU A 177 -6.51 -14.31 -0.81
N LEU A 178 -7.10 -13.28 -1.45
CA LEU A 178 -7.52 -13.35 -2.86
C LEU A 178 -6.34 -13.58 -3.81
N LEU A 179 -5.17 -13.02 -3.52
CA LEU A 179 -3.95 -13.28 -4.29
C LEU A 179 -3.67 -14.79 -4.36
N ILE A 180 -3.65 -15.44 -3.19
CA ILE A 180 -3.39 -16.88 -3.08
C ILE A 180 -4.51 -17.70 -3.71
N GLU A 181 -5.77 -17.35 -3.44
CA GLU A 181 -6.95 -18.07 -3.97
C GLU A 181 -7.00 -18.06 -5.50
N ASN A 182 -6.47 -17.00 -6.14
CA ASN A 182 -6.39 -16.89 -7.59
C ASN A 182 -5.08 -17.47 -8.18
N GLY A 183 -4.24 -18.14 -7.38
CA GLY A 183 -2.98 -18.75 -7.82
C GLY A 183 -1.92 -17.73 -8.24
N LEU A 184 -1.98 -16.52 -7.70
CA LEU A 184 -1.06 -15.42 -7.96
C LEU A 184 0.00 -15.35 -6.85
N GLN A 185 1.17 -14.77 -7.14
CA GLN A 185 2.31 -14.80 -6.21
C GLN A 185 2.90 -13.42 -5.92
N SER A 186 2.66 -12.43 -6.77
CA SER A 186 3.19 -11.07 -6.61
C SER A 186 2.08 -10.02 -6.57
N ILE A 187 2.18 -9.09 -5.63
CA ILE A 187 1.16 -8.04 -5.43
C ILE A 187 1.77 -6.66 -5.23
N ALA A 188 1.23 -5.64 -5.88
CA ALA A 188 1.56 -4.25 -5.64
C ALA A 188 0.39 -3.51 -4.99
N MET A 189 0.65 -2.81 -3.89
CA MET A 189 -0.39 -2.21 -3.06
C MET A 189 -0.05 -0.76 -2.72
N GLY A 190 -0.98 0.15 -3.03
CA GLY A 190 -0.90 1.54 -2.60
C GLY A 190 -1.26 1.76 -1.13
N CYS A 191 -1.19 3.01 -0.68
CA CYS A 191 -1.79 3.45 0.58
C CYS A 191 -3.31 3.32 0.51
N ILE A 192 -3.89 2.26 1.12
CA ILE A 192 -5.35 2.05 1.16
C ILE A 192 -6.04 3.16 1.96
N TYR A 193 -5.32 3.76 2.90
CA TYR A 193 -5.70 4.94 3.65
C TYR A 193 -5.43 6.20 2.81
N THR A 194 -6.44 6.68 2.11
CA THR A 194 -6.34 7.92 1.33
C THR A 194 -6.66 9.14 2.20
N GLU A 195 -6.19 10.32 1.82
CA GLU A 195 -6.51 11.58 2.51
C GLU A 195 -8.02 11.80 2.63
N ALA A 196 -8.79 11.43 1.59
CA ALA A 196 -10.25 11.49 1.60
C ALA A 196 -10.92 10.69 2.74
N LYS A 197 -10.21 9.73 3.35
CA LYS A 197 -10.70 8.90 4.45
C LYS A 197 -10.22 9.36 5.83
N ASN A 198 -9.45 10.46 5.91
CA ASN A 198 -8.96 11.10 7.14
C ASN A 198 -8.20 10.17 8.10
N TYR A 199 -7.62 9.08 7.60
CA TYR A 199 -6.86 8.15 8.44
C TYR A 199 -5.44 8.71 8.67
N PRO A 200 -4.98 8.85 9.92
CA PRO A 200 -3.60 9.23 10.22
C PRO A 200 -2.58 8.33 9.53
N ARG A 201 -1.61 8.93 8.82
CA ARG A 201 -0.69 8.20 7.92
C ARG A 201 0.20 7.20 8.67
N GLU A 202 0.82 7.61 9.78
CA GLU A 202 1.75 6.77 10.55
C GLU A 202 1.06 5.54 11.17
N PRO A 203 -0.06 5.66 11.91
CA PRO A 203 -0.81 4.49 12.37
C PRO A 203 -1.26 3.57 11.23
N ALA A 204 -1.65 4.13 10.09
CA ALA A 204 -2.12 3.33 8.96
C ALA A 204 -0.98 2.54 8.29
N ALA A 205 0.17 3.16 8.07
CA ALA A 205 1.37 2.49 7.56
C ALA A 205 1.81 1.36 8.51
N HIS A 206 1.80 1.61 9.82
CA HIS A 206 2.08 0.59 10.82
C HIS A 206 1.12 -0.61 10.72
N VAL A 207 -0.19 -0.36 10.58
CA VAL A 207 -1.19 -1.44 10.38
C VAL A 207 -0.94 -2.21 9.09
N ALA A 208 -0.62 -1.53 8.00
CA ALA A 208 -0.31 -2.15 6.71
C ALA A 208 0.88 -3.11 6.81
N ILE A 209 2.02 -2.60 7.28
CA ILE A 209 3.27 -3.36 7.39
C ILE A 209 3.12 -4.52 8.36
N ARG A 210 2.53 -4.28 9.54
CA ARG A 210 2.31 -5.32 10.55
C ARG A 210 1.41 -6.44 10.03
N THR A 211 0.37 -6.09 9.27
CA THR A 211 -0.56 -7.09 8.71
C THR A 211 0.12 -7.94 7.65
N VAL A 212 0.81 -7.31 6.68
CA VAL A 212 1.53 -8.01 5.61
C VAL A 212 2.63 -8.90 6.20
N ARG A 213 3.41 -8.38 7.15
CA ARG A 213 4.47 -9.14 7.83
C ARG A 213 3.92 -10.42 8.48
N ARG A 214 2.88 -10.30 9.30
CA ARG A 214 2.23 -11.45 9.95
C ARG A 214 1.63 -12.45 8.96
N PHE A 215 1.16 -11.96 7.82
CA PHE A 215 0.61 -12.83 6.79
C PHE A 215 1.72 -13.63 6.09
N LEU A 216 2.81 -12.95 5.71
CA LEU A 216 3.98 -13.58 5.09
C LEU A 216 4.62 -14.63 6.01
N GLU A 217 4.73 -14.38 7.32
CA GLU A 217 5.24 -15.37 8.28
C GLU A 217 4.48 -16.71 8.23
N LYS A 218 3.20 -16.70 7.83
CA LYS A 218 2.35 -17.90 7.74
C LYS A 218 2.24 -18.49 6.33
N GLN A 219 2.41 -17.68 5.30
CA GLN A 219 2.12 -18.05 3.90
C GLN A 219 3.29 -17.72 2.95
N LYS A 220 4.51 -17.60 3.48
CA LYS A 220 5.70 -17.21 2.70
C LYS A 220 5.89 -18.04 1.45
N ASP A 221 5.66 -19.35 1.48
CA ASP A 221 5.89 -20.22 0.31
C ASP A 221 4.95 -19.93 -0.88
N LYS A 222 3.85 -19.21 -0.65
CA LYS A 222 2.84 -18.89 -1.68
C LYS A 222 3.00 -17.51 -2.28
N ILE A 223 3.79 -16.63 -1.66
CA ILE A 223 3.95 -15.24 -2.08
C ILE A 223 5.43 -14.98 -2.39
N SER A 224 5.69 -14.56 -3.62
CA SER A 224 7.04 -14.23 -4.09
C SER A 224 7.39 -12.76 -3.86
N ALA A 225 6.41 -11.85 -3.90
CA ALA A 225 6.65 -10.42 -3.70
C ALA A 225 5.43 -9.64 -3.22
N VAL A 226 5.66 -8.71 -2.30
CA VAL A 226 4.72 -7.67 -1.88
C VAL A 226 5.39 -6.32 -2.04
N VAL A 227 4.87 -5.49 -2.94
CA VAL A 227 5.36 -4.14 -3.21
C VAL A 227 4.46 -3.13 -2.52
N PHE A 228 5.00 -2.37 -1.58
CA PHE A 228 4.34 -1.18 -1.06
C PHE A 228 4.63 -0.01 -2.01
N CYS A 229 3.57 0.54 -2.59
CA CYS A 229 3.64 1.66 -3.51
C CYS A 229 3.21 2.95 -2.81
N THR A 230 4.07 3.95 -2.78
CA THR A 230 3.77 5.28 -2.24
C THR A 230 3.78 6.31 -3.37
N THR A 231 3.01 7.39 -3.25
CA THR A 231 3.01 8.48 -4.24
C THR A 231 3.71 9.73 -3.70
N THR A 232 3.55 10.00 -2.40
CA THR A 232 4.15 11.16 -1.74
C THR A 232 5.51 10.81 -1.11
N SER A 233 6.42 11.77 -1.05
CA SER A 233 7.69 11.61 -0.32
C SER A 233 7.44 11.33 1.17
N SER A 234 6.40 11.94 1.75
CA SER A 234 6.06 11.78 3.17
C SER A 234 5.67 10.33 3.47
N ASP A 235 4.81 9.71 2.65
CA ASP A 235 4.46 8.30 2.83
C ASP A 235 5.68 7.40 2.66
N THR A 236 6.55 7.67 1.67
CA THR A 236 7.79 6.89 1.49
C THR A 236 8.64 6.89 2.75
N GLU A 237 8.85 8.03 3.38
CA GLU A 237 9.67 8.12 4.61
C GLU A 237 8.98 7.44 5.82
N ILE A 238 7.66 7.55 5.92
CA ILE A 238 6.87 6.81 6.93
C ILE A 238 7.05 5.30 6.75
N TYR A 239 6.87 4.80 5.51
CA TYR A 239 7.04 3.38 5.20
C TYR A 239 8.48 2.93 5.48
N LYS A 240 9.51 3.66 5.03
CA LYS A 240 10.92 3.34 5.33
C LYS A 240 11.15 3.16 6.82
N ARG A 241 10.70 4.09 7.66
CA ARG A 241 10.87 4.06 9.12
C ARG A 241 10.16 2.86 9.75
N HIS A 242 8.93 2.58 9.33
CA HIS A 242 8.15 1.46 9.87
C HIS A 242 8.63 0.09 9.38
N ILE A 243 9.06 -0.01 8.12
CA ILE A 243 9.65 -1.23 7.56
C ILE A 243 10.98 -1.52 8.25
N ALA A 244 11.86 -0.53 8.43
CA ALA A 244 13.11 -0.67 9.18
C ALA A 244 12.86 -1.19 10.61
N SER A 245 11.98 -0.53 11.36
CA SER A 245 11.68 -0.90 12.75
C SER A 245 10.90 -2.23 12.89
N SER A 246 10.11 -2.63 11.90
CA SER A 246 9.27 -3.86 11.98
C SER A 246 9.92 -5.11 11.39
N LEU A 247 10.85 -4.95 10.44
CA LEU A 247 11.47 -6.07 9.70
C LEU A 247 12.95 -6.29 10.03
N LEU A 248 13.63 -5.26 10.51
CA LEU A 248 15.05 -5.28 10.85
C LEU A 248 15.27 -4.54 12.18
N PRO A 249 14.85 -5.10 13.34
CA PRO A 249 15.34 -4.56 14.61
C PRO A 249 16.88 -4.47 14.55
N PRO A 250 17.48 -3.33 14.92
CA PRO A 250 18.92 -3.31 15.17
C PRO A 250 19.21 -4.38 16.22
N GLY A 251 20.10 -5.32 15.86
CA GLY A 251 20.64 -6.32 16.77
C GLY A 251 21.47 -5.70 17.87
#